data_AF-A0A0N0T3K5-F1
#
_entry.id   AF-A0A0N0T3K5-F1
#
_cell.length_a   1.000
_cell.length_b   1.000
_cell.length_c   1.000
_cell.angle_alpha   90.00
_cell.angle_beta   90.00
_cell.angle_gamma   90.00
#
_symmetry.space_group_name_H-M   'P 1'
#
loop_
_entity.id
_entity.type
_entity.pdbx_description
1 polymer ?
#
loop_
_entity_poly.entity_id
_entity_poly.type
_entity_poly.pdbx_seq_one_letter_code
_entity_poly.pdbx_strand_id
1 'polypeptide(L)' 'MRYETWTLQPDREPDAEPFLYAMQCAVDRETSPTSEEFAEPQDWILRHCGQNPSHHTYREIITRPWQTWRRQT' A
#
# COMPACT_ATOMS: atom_id res chain seq x y z
N MET A 1 -23.43 -24.79 -7.87
CA MET A 1 -22.79 -23.62 -7.24
C MET A 1 -23.66 -23.22 -6.05
N ARG A 2 -23.09 -22.99 -4.86
CA ARG A 2 -23.83 -22.51 -3.68
C ARG A 2 -23.48 -21.04 -3.44
N TYR A 3 -24.49 -20.22 -3.13
CA TYR A 3 -24.30 -18.81 -2.79
C TYR A 3 -24.29 -18.67 -1.27
N GLU A 4 -23.24 -18.09 -0.74
CA GLU A 4 -23.07 -17.82 0.69
C GLU A 4 -22.73 -16.35 0.91
N THR A 5 -23.24 -15.76 1.99
CA THR A 5 -22.95 -14.36 2.33
C THR A 5 -21.66 -14.30 3.15
N TRP A 6 -20.64 -13.66 2.57
CA TRP A 6 -19.35 -13.40 3.20
C TRP A 6 -19.22 -11.91 3.56
N THR A 7 -18.44 -11.61 4.60
CA THR A 7 -18.04 -10.24 4.94
C THR A 7 -16.54 -10.08 4.65
N LEU A 8 -16.13 -8.89 4.20
CA LEU A 8 -14.74 -8.50 3.93
C LEU A 8 -14.48 -7.15 4.62
N GLN A 9 -13.39 -7.06 5.39
CA GLN A 9 -12.96 -5.80 6.00
C GLN A 9 -11.43 -5.72 6.12
N PRO A 10 -10.84 -4.52 6.28
CA PRO A 10 -9.43 -4.39 6.60
C PRO A 10 -9.13 -5.12 7.90
N ASP A 11 -8.03 -5.87 7.93
CA ASP A 11 -7.61 -6.51 9.16
C ASP A 11 -7.04 -5.47 10.13
N ARG A 12 -7.56 -5.47 11.36
CA ARG A 12 -7.21 -4.53 12.43
C ARG A 12 -6.97 -5.25 13.76
N GLU A 13 -6.86 -6.58 13.73
CA GLU A 13 -6.52 -7.33 14.92
C GLU A 13 -5.11 -6.94 15.40
N PRO A 14 -4.81 -7.06 16.71
CA PRO A 14 -3.50 -6.68 17.25
C PRO A 14 -2.31 -7.45 16.65
N ASP A 15 -2.55 -8.62 16.08
CA ASP A 15 -1.57 -9.49 15.43
C ASP A 15 -1.64 -9.47 13.89
N ALA A 16 -2.47 -8.58 13.31
CA ALA A 16 -2.53 -8.41 11.87
C ALA A 16 -1.18 -7.91 11.30
N GLU A 17 -0.90 -8.28 10.04
CA GLU A 17 0.23 -7.73 9.31
C GLU A 17 0.15 -6.19 9.26
N PRO A 18 1.27 -5.46 9.25
CA PRO A 18 1.25 -4.02 9.22
C PRO A 18 0.68 -3.49 7.90
N PHE A 19 0.10 -2.30 7.97
CA PHE A 19 -0.18 -1.50 6.78
C PHE A 19 1.12 -0.89 6.27
N LEU A 20 1.45 -1.10 5.00
CA LEU A 20 2.67 -0.55 4.39
C LEU A 20 2.36 0.38 3.22
N TYR A 21 3.18 1.41 3.09
CA TYR A 21 3.22 2.38 2.01
C TYR A 21 4.54 2.23 1.23
N ALA A 22 4.48 2.42 -0.08
CA ALA A 22 5.63 2.64 -0.94
C ALA A 22 5.25 3.62 -2.05
N MET A 23 6.23 4.25 -2.67
CA MET A 23 6.04 5.12 -3.84
C MET A 23 6.77 4.52 -5.03
N GLN A 24 6.16 4.58 -6.20
CA GLN A 24 6.79 4.14 -7.44
C GLN A 24 6.77 5.27 -8.46
N CYS A 25 7.92 5.57 -9.05
CA CYS A 25 8.01 6.53 -10.15
C CYS A 25 7.37 5.93 -11.40
N ALA A 26 6.55 6.72 -12.10
CA ALA A 26 5.86 6.25 -13.29
C ALA A 26 6.73 6.24 -14.56
N VAL A 27 7.89 6.90 -14.52
CA VAL A 27 8.81 7.04 -15.66
C VAL A 27 9.77 5.86 -15.72
N ASP A 28 10.53 5.64 -14.65
CA ASP A 28 11.57 4.60 -14.58
C ASP A 28 11.12 3.31 -13.87
N ARG A 29 9.98 3.35 -13.17
CA ARG A 29 9.43 2.26 -12.34
C ARG A 29 10.25 1.91 -11.09
N GLU A 30 11.20 2.76 -10.69
CA GLU A 30 11.87 2.64 -9.40
C GLU A 30 10.84 2.79 -8.27
N THR A 31 11.00 1.97 -7.23
CA THR A 31 10.08 1.89 -6.10
C THR A 31 10.86 2.14 -4.81
N SER A 32 10.33 3.00 -3.94
CA SER A 32 10.88 3.23 -2.62
C SER A 32 10.87 1.93 -1.78
N PRO A 33 11.67 1.85 -0.71
CA PRO A 33 11.40 0.91 0.37
C PRO A 33 9.96 1.06 0.89
N THR A 34 9.41 -0.03 1.41
CA THR A 34 8.12 -0.03 2.12
C THR A 34 8.28 0.51 3.54
N SER A 35 7.29 1.24 4.04
CA SER A 35 7.25 1.75 5.42
C SER A 35 5.83 1.77 5.97
N GLU A 36 5.69 1.68 7.30
CA GLU A 36 4.43 1.94 8.01
C GLU A 36 4.11 3.45 8.05
N GLU A 37 5.13 4.30 7.93
CA GLU A 37 5.01 5.75 7.93
C GLU A 37 4.92 6.28 6.49
N PHE A 38 3.75 6.82 6.12
CA PHE A 38 3.50 7.32 4.75
C PHE A 38 4.48 8.42 4.31
N ALA A 39 5.06 9.16 5.26
CA ALA A 39 6.00 10.23 4.98
C ALA A 39 7.34 9.73 4.44
N GLU A 40 7.80 8.53 4.83
CA GLU A 40 9.11 8.02 4.41
C GLU A 40 9.19 7.72 2.89
N PRO A 41 8.18 7.05 2.27
CA PRO A 41 8.09 6.95 0.81
C PRO A 41 7.90 8.29 0.09
N GLN A 42 7.24 9.27 0.73
CA GLN A 42 7.09 10.62 0.16
C GLN A 42 8.42 11.38 0.15
N ASP A 43 9.24 11.26 1.20
CA ASP A 43 10.60 11.79 1.21
C ASP A 43 11.46 11.18 0.11
N TRP A 44 11.27 9.89 -0.19
CA TRP A 44 11.91 9.25 -1.34
C TRP A 44 11.53 9.94 -2.66
N ILE A 45 10.26 10.35 -2.87
CA ILE A 45 9.86 11.12 -4.05
C ILE A 45 10.67 12.42 -4.18
N LEU A 46 10.79 13.18 -3.08
CA LEU A 46 11.49 14.46 -3.08
C LEU A 46 12.98 14.30 -3.43
N ARG A 47 13.62 13.25 -2.90
CA ARG A 47 15.00 12.91 -3.25
C ARG A 47 15.11 12.44 -4.71
N HIS A 48 14.18 11.60 -5.16
CA HIS A 48 14.14 11.05 -6.51
C HIS A 48 14.00 12.14 -7.58
N CYS A 49 13.06 13.06 -7.41
CA CYS A 49 12.85 14.16 -8.35
C CYS A 49 14.03 15.16 -8.34
N GLY A 50 14.68 15.34 -7.19
CA GLY A 50 15.89 16.16 -7.08
C GLY A 50 17.07 15.61 -7.87
N GLN A 51 17.17 14.28 -8.00
CA GLN A 51 18.18 13.59 -8.81
C GLN A 51 17.75 13.40 -10.27
N ASN A 52 16.45 13.36 -10.53
CA ASN A 52 15.85 13.14 -11.85
C ASN A 52 14.84 14.26 -12.19
N PRO A 53 15.29 15.43 -12.67
CA PRO A 53 14.44 16.62 -12.78
C PRO A 53 13.24 16.53 -13.73
N SER A 54 13.16 15.50 -14.59
CA SER A 54 12.01 15.25 -15.48
C SER A 54 10.99 14.26 -14.90
N HIS A 55 11.28 13.65 -13.74
CA HIS A 55 10.42 12.65 -13.12
C HIS A 55 9.40 13.37 -12.22
N HIS A 56 8.20 13.57 -12.74
CA HIS A 56 7.14 14.34 -12.05
C HIS A 56 5.87 13.54 -11.76
N THR A 57 5.86 12.25 -12.10
CA THR A 57 4.67 11.40 -11.97
C THR A 57 5.00 10.17 -11.13
N TYR A 58 4.22 9.97 -10.08
CA TYR A 58 4.41 8.92 -9.07
C TYR A 58 3.07 8.27 -8.75
N ARG A 59 3.11 7.03 -8.26
CA ARG A 59 1.95 6.30 -7.74
C ARG A 59 2.29 5.78 -6.34
N GLU A 60 1.32 5.85 -5.44
CA GLU A 60 1.43 5.20 -4.14
C GLU A 60 1.02 3.74 -4.26
N ILE A 61 1.78 2.86 -3.63
CA ILE A 61 1.50 1.44 -3.48
C ILE A 61 1.19 1.20 -2.01
N ILE A 62 -0.03 0.73 -1.74
CA ILE A 62 -0.51 0.45 -0.40
C ILE A 62 -0.71 -1.05 -0.24
N THR A 63 0.01 -1.64 0.71
CA THR A 63 -0.24 -2.98 1.21
C THR A 63 -1.09 -2.86 2.47
N ARG A 64 -2.33 -3.33 2.41
CA ARG A 64 -3.26 -3.33 3.55
C ARG A 64 -3.73 -4.76 3.78
N PRO A 65 -3.62 -5.31 5.00
CA PRO A 65 -4.19 -6.62 5.29
C PRO A 65 -5.71 -6.58 5.27
N TRP A 66 -6.34 -7.68 4.86
CA TRP A 66 -7.79 -7.83 4.84
C TRP A 66 -8.17 -9.22 5.34
N GLN A 67 -9.31 -9.30 6.02
CA GLN A 67 -9.86 -10.55 6.52
C GLN A 67 -11.29 -10.77 6.05
N THR A 68 -11.68 -12.04 5.96
CA THR A 68 -13.03 -12.46 5.58
C THR A 68 -13.59 -13.48 6.57
N TRP A 69 -14.90 -13.45 6.76
CA TRP A 69 -15.60 -14.45 7.56
C TRP A 69 -17.04 -14.62 7.06
N ARG A 70 -17.63 -15.75 7.43
CA ARG A 70 -19.05 -16.05 7.21
C ARG A 70 -19.81 -15.87 8.51
N ARG A 71 -20.95 -15.18 8.51
CA ARG A 71 -21.85 -15.22 9.68
C ARG A 71 -22.47 -16.61 9.76
N GLN A 72 -22.34 -17.27 10.90
CA GLN A 72 -23.13 -18.46 11.20
C GLN A 72 -24.51 -17.97 11.68
N THR A 73 -25.56 -18.31 10.92
CA THR A 73 -26.96 -18.23 11.36
C THR A 73 -27.30 -19.40 12.25
#